data_AF-A0A970WHR1-F1
#
_entry.id   AF-A0A970WHR1-F1
#
_cell.length_a   1.000
_cell.length_b   1.000
_cell.length_c   1.000
_cell.angle_alpha   90.00
_cell.angle_beta   90.00
_cell.angle_gamma   90.00
#
_symmetry.space_group_name_H-M   'P 1'
#
loop_
_entity.id
_entity.type
_entity.pdbx_description
1 polymer ?
#
loop_
_entity_poly.entity_id
_entity_poly.type
_entity_poly.pdbx_seq_one_letter_code
_entity_poly.pdbx_strand_id
1 'polypeptide(L)'
;MFVARHPLTRRRFLGTAAVATGGLLFPTAGGRTAAAAEAEYASTPHFWYRPQPEGPFVDSQLDNKAFGYSDGEVFLSEDCGRTWPHRAKFADAKDIVFSCILKNGNILFSALAKLYLSTDNLKTYRQVIVKDVDGSDYVPHTPQKPELPGWYFHSLSGEVTWDVNGKEMLVWGNYCNVIGGASPSNIYYSTDQGETVKIAYSFGQNPNFRDGGTAGGGKTGTLLGNPDNPVICRHVHCTAYNPDENAFYACTGDGDRPEGFECHWLRGTYDAGKDTWDWKVIISDHLNSRYKCGGITFVDGKVYWISDSNGPPPYDRGVFRCDPADIGKPDKHERLFNPGVESGCMIIEDGVILASHCAPASPMKTGFIVSTDMGKTWAQYDLKEFGARSPCRFSRMNSEGWFRVDLRTSWVTPAEMMFIKPKK
;
A
#
# COMPACT_ATOMS: atom_id res chain seq x y z
N MET A 1 -0.01 38.42 0.82
CA MET A 1 0.77 38.37 -0.44
C MET A 1 2.21 38.03 -0.09
N PHE A 2 2.56 36.74 -0.06
CA PHE A 2 3.92 36.20 -0.11
C PHE A 2 3.77 34.72 -0.47
N VAL A 3 4.15 34.37 -1.69
CA VAL A 3 4.08 33.00 -2.24
C VAL A 3 5.43 32.36 -2.02
N ALA A 4 5.52 31.41 -1.09
CA ALA A 4 6.70 30.56 -0.96
C ALA A 4 6.60 29.42 -1.99
N ARG A 5 7.37 29.52 -3.07
CA ARG A 5 7.59 28.42 -4.03
C ARG A 5 8.61 27.46 -3.42
N HIS A 6 8.24 26.19 -3.21
CA HIS A 6 9.22 25.14 -2.94
C HIS A 6 9.91 24.71 -4.25
N PRO A 7 11.24 24.61 -4.30
CA PRO A 7 11.95 24.10 -5.47
C PRO A 7 11.98 22.56 -5.45
N LEU A 8 11.45 21.95 -6.51
CA LEU A 8 11.75 20.56 -6.89
C LEU A 8 13.24 20.48 -7.26
N THR A 9 14.03 19.77 -6.46
CA THR A 9 15.47 19.60 -6.73
C THR A 9 15.67 18.39 -7.65
N ARG A 10 15.86 18.69 -8.94
CA ARG A 10 16.19 17.74 -10.00
C ARG A 10 17.71 17.52 -10.02
N ARG A 11 18.20 16.35 -9.62
CA ARG A 11 19.62 15.98 -9.80
C ARG A 11 19.81 15.27 -11.13
N ARG A 12 20.60 15.86 -12.03
CA ARG A 12 21.14 15.22 -13.24
C ARG A 12 22.42 14.47 -12.87
N PHE A 13 22.51 13.18 -13.21
CA PHE A 13 23.79 12.47 -13.28
C PHE A 13 24.48 12.84 -14.60
N LEU A 14 25.70 13.37 -14.52
CA LEU A 14 26.55 13.64 -15.69
C LEU A 14 27.47 12.43 -15.93
N GLY A 15 27.21 11.68 -16.98
CA GLY A 15 28.14 10.68 -17.53
C GLY A 15 29.16 11.36 -18.44
N THR A 16 30.45 11.13 -18.20
CA THR A 16 31.56 11.64 -19.00
C THR A 16 31.74 10.75 -20.23
N ALA A 17 31.60 11.31 -21.44
CA ALA A 17 31.87 10.60 -22.70
C ALA A 17 33.32 10.85 -23.15
N ALA A 18 34.08 9.78 -23.36
CA ALA A 18 35.33 9.82 -24.13
C ALA A 18 35.07 9.21 -25.51
N VAL A 19 35.35 9.98 -26.56
CA VAL A 19 35.26 9.55 -27.96
C VAL A 19 36.66 9.22 -28.47
N ALA A 20 36.85 8.02 -29.01
CA ALA A 20 37.85 7.75 -30.04
C ALA A 20 37.42 6.59 -30.94
N THR A 21 37.02 7.00 -32.15
CA THR A 21 36.95 6.36 -33.48
C THR A 21 37.57 4.98 -33.72
N GLY A 22 36.82 4.14 -34.46
CA GLY A 22 37.31 3.48 -35.69
C GLY A 22 36.98 1.99 -35.86
N GLY A 23 36.16 1.64 -36.87
CA GLY A 23 36.13 0.29 -37.46
C GLY A 23 34.73 -0.22 -37.86
N LEU A 24 34.43 -0.18 -39.16
CA LEU A 24 33.31 -0.88 -39.80
C LEU A 24 33.53 -2.41 -39.78
N LEU A 25 32.47 -3.22 -39.63
CA LEU A 25 32.11 -4.40 -40.46
C LEU A 25 30.75 -5.03 -40.01
N PHE A 26 30.15 -5.79 -40.94
CA PHE A 26 28.75 -6.18 -41.17
C PHE A 26 28.08 -7.18 -40.17
N PRO A 27 26.75 -7.49 -40.30
CA PRO A 27 25.90 -7.89 -39.18
C PRO A 27 25.92 -9.41 -38.94
N THR A 28 25.83 -9.78 -37.66
CA THR A 28 25.49 -11.14 -37.24
C THR A 28 24.34 -11.10 -36.26
N ALA A 29 23.25 -11.75 -36.66
CA ALA A 29 22.18 -12.16 -35.77
C ALA A 29 22.76 -13.03 -34.64
N GLY A 30 22.47 -12.63 -33.40
CA GLY A 30 22.89 -13.36 -32.21
C GLY A 30 22.15 -12.77 -31.02
N GLY A 31 21.27 -13.59 -30.42
CA GLY A 31 20.36 -13.17 -29.36
C GLY A 31 21.09 -12.43 -28.24
N ARG A 32 20.64 -11.20 -27.97
CA ARG A 32 20.97 -10.51 -26.72
C ARG A 32 20.21 -11.22 -25.60
N THR A 33 20.92 -12.12 -24.95
CA THR A 33 20.57 -12.68 -23.64
C THR A 33 20.23 -11.56 -22.66
N ALA A 34 19.12 -11.71 -21.95
CA ALA A 34 18.59 -10.77 -20.96
C ALA A 34 19.58 -10.34 -19.85
N ALA A 35 20.71 -11.05 -19.69
CA ALA A 35 21.75 -10.77 -18.71
C ALA A 35 22.52 -9.44 -18.95
N ALA A 36 22.57 -8.92 -20.18
CA ALA A 36 23.33 -7.70 -20.46
C ALA A 36 22.62 -6.39 -20.01
N ALA A 37 21.30 -6.43 -19.77
CA ALA A 37 20.53 -5.26 -19.33
C ALA A 37 20.58 -5.03 -17.81
N GLU A 38 20.96 -6.05 -17.02
CA GLU A 38 20.97 -5.98 -15.55
C GLU A 38 22.24 -5.29 -14.98
N ALA A 39 23.28 -5.12 -15.80
CA ALA A 39 24.52 -4.45 -15.41
C ALA A 39 24.38 -2.92 -15.25
N GLU A 40 23.25 -2.32 -15.66
CA GLU A 40 23.01 -0.87 -15.59
C GLU A 40 22.34 -0.42 -14.27
N TYR A 41 21.83 -1.35 -13.46
CA TYR A 41 21.12 -1.01 -12.23
C TYR A 41 22.01 -1.11 -11.00
N ALA A 42 21.80 -0.19 -10.05
CA ALA A 42 22.38 -0.31 -8.72
C ALA A 42 21.91 -1.62 -8.08
N SER A 43 22.75 -2.23 -7.23
CA SER A 43 22.40 -3.52 -6.65
C SER A 43 23.06 -3.79 -5.31
N THR A 44 22.42 -4.65 -4.54
CA THR A 44 22.94 -5.30 -3.34
C THR A 44 23.21 -6.78 -3.66
N PRO A 45 23.79 -7.57 -2.74
CA PRO A 45 23.82 -9.02 -2.90
C PRO A 45 22.45 -9.68 -3.14
N HIS A 46 21.33 -9.09 -2.68
CA HIS A 46 20.01 -9.73 -2.72
C HIS A 46 19.05 -9.16 -3.76
N PHE A 47 19.30 -7.97 -4.31
CA PHE A 47 18.40 -7.37 -5.30
C PHE A 47 19.09 -6.30 -6.16
N TRP A 48 18.54 -6.08 -7.35
CA TRP A 48 18.73 -4.85 -8.13
C TRP A 48 17.68 -3.82 -7.75
N TYR A 49 18.01 -2.54 -7.89
CA TYR A 49 17.08 -1.46 -7.63
C TYR A 49 17.33 -0.26 -8.54
N ARG A 50 16.28 0.53 -8.75
CA ARG A 50 16.34 1.77 -9.52
C ARG A 50 15.25 2.76 -9.07
N PRO A 51 15.48 4.08 -9.20
CA PRO A 51 14.39 5.05 -9.13
C PRO A 51 13.41 4.84 -10.29
N GLN A 52 12.24 5.51 -10.24
CA GLN A 52 11.42 5.62 -11.45
C GLN A 52 12.22 6.29 -12.59
N PRO A 53 12.01 5.85 -13.84
CA PRO A 53 12.35 6.66 -15.00
C PRO A 53 11.70 8.06 -14.94
N GLU A 54 12.26 9.01 -15.68
CA GLU A 54 11.62 10.30 -15.87
C GLU A 54 10.23 10.14 -16.52
N GLY A 55 9.21 10.78 -15.97
CA GLY A 55 7.83 10.66 -16.45
C GLY A 55 6.80 10.84 -15.33
N PRO A 56 5.56 10.34 -15.55
CA PRO A 56 4.53 10.27 -14.52
C PRO A 56 5.00 9.51 -13.27
N PHE A 57 4.50 9.92 -12.10
CA PHE A 57 4.66 9.17 -10.86
C PHE A 57 3.87 7.87 -10.97
N VAL A 58 4.52 6.71 -10.85
CA VAL A 58 3.85 5.40 -10.95
C VAL A 58 3.21 5.05 -9.61
N ASP A 59 1.88 5.10 -9.53
CA ASP A 59 1.13 4.81 -8.30
C ASP A 59 0.85 3.31 -8.12
N SER A 60 0.51 2.60 -9.19
CA SER A 60 0.23 1.16 -9.15
C SER A 60 0.65 0.46 -10.45
N GLN A 61 0.80 -0.86 -10.35
CA GLN A 61 1.17 -1.71 -11.47
C GLN A 61 0.48 -3.09 -11.39
N LEU A 62 0.30 -3.71 -12.54
CA LEU A 62 -0.11 -5.11 -12.69
C LEU A 62 0.41 -5.62 -14.04
N ASP A 63 1.12 -6.74 -14.03
CA ASP A 63 1.75 -7.32 -15.23
C ASP A 63 2.57 -6.28 -16.01
N ASN A 64 2.24 -6.05 -17.28
CA ASN A 64 2.89 -5.04 -18.12
C ASN A 64 2.29 -3.63 -17.96
N LYS A 65 1.19 -3.46 -17.21
CA LYS A 65 0.50 -2.19 -17.06
C LYS A 65 1.00 -1.41 -15.85
N ALA A 66 1.05 -0.09 -15.99
CA ALA A 66 1.35 0.84 -14.91
C ALA A 66 0.41 2.04 -14.98
N PHE A 67 -0.20 2.40 -13.86
CA PHE A 67 -0.98 3.62 -13.71
C PHE A 67 -0.13 4.68 -13.03
N GLY A 68 -0.13 5.88 -13.60
CA GLY A 68 0.63 6.99 -13.04
C GLY A 68 -0.05 8.32 -13.24
N TYR A 69 0.49 9.35 -12.61
CA TYR A 69 -0.06 10.70 -12.68
C TYR A 69 1.03 11.77 -12.71
N SER A 70 0.68 12.94 -13.23
CA SER A 70 1.46 14.17 -13.14
C SER A 70 0.51 15.36 -13.04
N ASP A 71 1.04 16.58 -12.97
CA ASP A 71 0.23 17.79 -12.81
C ASP A 71 -0.92 17.87 -13.84
N GLY A 72 -2.15 17.64 -13.36
CA GLY A 72 -3.38 17.75 -14.14
C GLY A 72 -3.72 16.58 -15.07
N GLU A 73 -2.98 15.48 -15.03
CA GLU A 73 -3.21 14.32 -15.92
C GLU A 73 -2.98 12.98 -15.20
N VAL A 74 -3.74 11.97 -15.63
CA VAL A 74 -3.50 10.55 -15.32
C VAL A 74 -3.09 9.81 -16.59
N PHE A 75 -2.27 8.77 -16.42
CA PHE A 75 -1.62 8.04 -17.50
C PHE A 75 -1.73 6.52 -17.29
N LEU A 76 -1.79 5.80 -18.40
CA LEU A 76 -1.70 4.34 -18.40
C LEU A 76 -0.61 3.93 -19.40
N SER A 77 0.33 3.14 -18.89
CA SER A 77 1.34 2.41 -19.65
C SER A 77 0.92 0.96 -19.85
N GLU A 78 1.41 0.35 -20.93
CA GLU A 78 1.23 -1.07 -21.26
C GLU A 78 2.58 -1.79 -21.50
N ASP A 79 3.69 -1.17 -21.08
CA ASP A 79 5.05 -1.65 -21.30
C ASP A 79 5.97 -1.42 -20.08
N CYS A 80 5.42 -1.65 -18.88
CA CYS A 80 6.09 -1.49 -17.59
C CYS A 80 6.59 -0.06 -17.33
N GLY A 81 5.81 0.95 -17.76
CA GLY A 81 6.10 2.36 -17.51
C GLY A 81 7.13 2.98 -18.46
N ARG A 82 7.46 2.33 -19.58
CA ARG A 82 8.41 2.88 -20.57
C ARG A 82 7.77 3.93 -21.46
N THR A 83 6.53 3.69 -21.89
CA THR A 83 5.73 4.62 -22.67
C THR A 83 4.34 4.80 -22.05
N TRP A 84 3.73 5.95 -22.35
CA TRP A 84 2.44 6.38 -21.78
C TRP A 84 1.47 6.76 -22.91
N PRO A 85 0.99 5.77 -23.69
CA PRO A 85 0.14 6.01 -24.86
C PRO A 85 -1.25 6.52 -24.50
N HIS A 86 -1.73 6.22 -23.29
CA HIS A 86 -3.06 6.62 -22.82
C HIS A 86 -2.96 7.69 -21.74
N ARG A 87 -3.84 8.69 -21.81
CA ARG A 87 -3.93 9.77 -20.83
C ARG A 87 -5.31 10.40 -20.79
N ALA A 88 -5.67 10.92 -19.62
CA ALA A 88 -6.84 11.76 -19.43
C ALA A 88 -6.49 13.00 -18.58
N LYS A 89 -7.14 14.13 -18.90
CA LYS A 89 -7.09 15.30 -18.02
C LYS A 89 -7.77 14.97 -16.71
N PHE A 90 -7.12 15.27 -15.60
CA PHE A 90 -7.64 15.05 -14.27
C PHE A 90 -7.04 16.10 -13.32
N ALA A 91 -7.81 17.16 -13.04
CA ALA A 91 -7.31 18.32 -12.29
C ALA A 91 -6.83 17.97 -10.88
N ASP A 92 -7.41 16.93 -10.28
CA ASP A 92 -7.11 16.47 -8.92
C ASP A 92 -5.99 15.41 -8.87
N ALA A 93 -5.17 15.30 -9.93
CA ALA A 93 -4.12 14.28 -10.04
C ALA A 93 -3.11 14.28 -8.88
N LYS A 94 -2.77 15.46 -8.35
CA LYS A 94 -1.90 15.62 -7.18
C LYS A 94 -2.51 15.09 -5.88
N ASP A 95 -3.83 14.89 -5.86
CA ASP A 95 -4.63 14.50 -4.70
C ASP A 95 -4.98 12.99 -4.75
N ILE A 96 -4.36 12.25 -5.68
CA ILE A 96 -4.49 10.80 -5.77
C ILE A 96 -3.83 10.14 -4.56
N VAL A 97 -4.60 9.31 -3.86
CA VAL A 97 -4.14 8.59 -2.66
C VAL A 97 -4.33 7.08 -2.76
N PHE A 98 -4.96 6.58 -3.81
CA PHE A 98 -5.14 5.16 -4.07
C PHE A 98 -5.33 4.92 -5.55
N SER A 99 -4.77 3.82 -6.03
CA SER A 99 -5.13 3.22 -7.31
C SER A 99 -4.86 1.72 -7.34
N CYS A 100 -5.56 1.03 -8.22
CA CYS A 100 -5.25 -0.34 -8.62
C CYS A 100 -5.64 -0.55 -10.09
N ILE A 101 -4.92 -1.47 -10.73
CA ILE A 101 -5.28 -2.03 -12.04
C ILE A 101 -5.82 -3.43 -11.78
N LEU A 102 -6.99 -3.72 -12.34
CA LEU A 102 -7.69 -5.01 -12.23
C LEU A 102 -7.32 -5.91 -13.42
N LYS A 103 -7.44 -7.23 -13.28
CA LYS A 103 -7.06 -8.22 -14.33
C LYS A 103 -7.78 -7.98 -15.65
N ASN A 104 -8.98 -7.41 -15.66
CA ASN A 104 -9.70 -7.08 -16.89
C ASN A 104 -9.22 -5.78 -17.58
N GLY A 105 -8.24 -5.08 -17.00
CA GLY A 105 -7.71 -3.81 -17.49
C GLY A 105 -8.41 -2.57 -16.94
N ASN A 106 -9.46 -2.73 -16.13
CA ASN A 106 -10.10 -1.61 -15.44
C ASN A 106 -9.12 -0.95 -14.46
N ILE A 107 -9.28 0.36 -14.28
CA ILE A 107 -8.43 1.18 -13.41
C ILE A 107 -9.34 1.88 -12.41
N LEU A 108 -9.21 1.52 -11.15
CA LEU A 108 -9.89 2.18 -10.04
C LEU A 108 -8.88 3.07 -9.31
N PHE A 109 -9.20 4.35 -9.14
CA PHE A 109 -8.32 5.31 -8.48
C PHE A 109 -9.14 6.34 -7.70
N SER A 110 -8.56 6.89 -6.65
CA SER A 110 -9.21 7.91 -5.83
C SER A 110 -8.50 9.24 -5.92
N ALA A 111 -9.23 10.32 -5.62
CA ALA A 111 -8.65 11.58 -5.20
C ALA A 111 -9.34 12.01 -3.90
N LEU A 112 -8.61 11.93 -2.79
CA LEU A 112 -9.12 12.16 -1.43
C LEU A 112 -10.42 11.38 -1.12
N ALA A 113 -11.54 12.08 -1.06
CA ALA A 113 -12.86 11.54 -0.72
C ALA A 113 -13.68 11.04 -1.93
N LYS A 114 -13.11 11.06 -3.14
CA LYS A 114 -13.79 10.62 -4.37
C LYS A 114 -13.08 9.42 -4.98
N LEU A 115 -13.87 8.53 -5.57
CA LEU A 115 -13.41 7.32 -6.24
C LEU A 115 -13.83 7.34 -7.70
N TYR A 116 -12.96 6.88 -8.59
CA TYR A 116 -13.15 6.91 -10.03
C TYR A 116 -12.78 5.58 -10.66
N LEU A 117 -13.50 5.23 -11.73
CA LEU A 117 -13.25 4.05 -12.53
C LEU A 117 -13.07 4.44 -13.99
N SER A 118 -12.06 3.87 -14.63
CA SER A 118 -11.93 3.81 -16.08
C SER A 118 -12.00 2.36 -16.54
N THR A 119 -12.73 2.15 -17.64
CA THR A 119 -12.95 0.83 -18.25
C THR A 119 -12.51 0.78 -19.72
N ASP A 120 -11.86 1.85 -20.20
CA ASP A 120 -11.55 2.08 -21.61
C ASP A 120 -10.10 2.55 -21.83
N ASN A 121 -9.20 2.11 -20.94
CA ASN A 121 -7.79 2.50 -20.93
C ASN A 121 -7.60 4.03 -20.77
N LEU A 122 -8.30 4.66 -19.83
CA LEU A 122 -8.25 6.11 -19.58
C LEU A 122 -8.66 6.98 -20.78
N LYS A 123 -9.49 6.51 -21.71
CA LYS A 123 -10.13 7.44 -22.66
C LYS A 123 -11.17 8.29 -21.92
N THR A 124 -11.88 7.66 -21.00
CA THR A 124 -12.80 8.30 -20.07
C THR A 124 -12.67 7.69 -18.68
N TYR A 125 -13.23 8.38 -17.70
CA TYR A 125 -13.41 7.89 -16.35
C TYR A 125 -14.72 8.44 -15.80
N ARG A 126 -15.29 7.76 -14.81
CA ARG A 126 -16.49 8.20 -14.11
C ARG A 126 -16.30 8.07 -12.61
N GLN A 127 -16.99 8.91 -11.84
CA GLN A 127 -17.01 8.76 -10.40
C GLN A 127 -17.83 7.52 -10.02
N VAL A 128 -17.32 6.73 -9.08
CA VAL A 128 -18.03 5.62 -8.43
C VAL A 128 -18.63 6.15 -7.12
N ILE A 129 -19.93 5.95 -6.94
CA ILE A 129 -20.60 6.18 -5.66
C ILE A 129 -20.55 4.87 -4.90
N VAL A 130 -19.81 4.86 -3.80
CA VAL A 130 -19.68 3.70 -2.93
C VAL A 130 -21.04 3.38 -2.32
N LYS A 131 -21.34 2.11 -2.10
CA LYS A 131 -22.52 1.68 -1.36
C LYS A 131 -22.20 1.43 0.11
N ASP A 132 -23.10 1.84 0.98
CA ASP A 132 -23.04 1.50 2.39
C ASP A 132 -23.37 0.01 2.59
N VAL A 133 -23.22 -0.47 3.83
CA VAL A 133 -23.43 -1.88 4.20
C VAL A 133 -24.88 -2.33 3.95
N ASP A 134 -25.83 -1.39 3.97
CA ASP A 134 -27.25 -1.62 3.67
C ASP A 134 -27.61 -1.48 2.17
N GLY A 135 -26.61 -1.17 1.33
CA GLY A 135 -26.76 -0.99 -0.12
C GLY A 135 -27.17 0.43 -0.56
N SER A 136 -27.39 1.36 0.37
CA SER A 136 -27.64 2.78 0.06
C SER A 136 -26.38 3.48 -0.47
N ASP A 137 -26.52 4.69 -1.00
CA ASP A 137 -25.37 5.49 -1.43
C ASP A 137 -24.59 5.98 -0.20
N TYR A 138 -23.31 5.61 -0.13
CA TYR A 138 -22.38 6.11 0.87
C TYR A 138 -21.82 7.48 0.45
N VAL A 139 -22.21 8.51 1.18
CA VAL A 139 -21.81 9.89 0.91
C VAL A 139 -20.75 10.32 1.93
N PRO A 140 -19.52 10.70 1.49
CA PRO A 140 -18.54 11.33 2.37
C PRO A 140 -19.13 12.52 3.12
N HIS A 141 -18.70 12.73 4.37
CA HIS A 141 -19.16 13.86 5.16
C HIS A 141 -18.75 15.18 4.50
N THR A 142 -19.51 16.26 4.79
CA THR A 142 -19.06 17.61 4.46
C THR A 142 -18.00 18.02 5.47
N PRO A 143 -16.73 18.21 5.06
CA PRO A 143 -15.68 18.53 6.01
C PRO A 143 -15.80 19.96 6.53
N GLN A 144 -15.40 20.20 7.78
CA GLN A 144 -15.28 21.54 8.35
C GLN A 144 -14.31 22.42 7.57
N LYS A 145 -13.30 21.81 6.94
CA LYS A 145 -12.36 22.46 6.02
C LYS A 145 -12.34 21.74 4.67
N PRO A 146 -12.78 22.38 3.57
CA PRO A 146 -12.86 21.75 2.25
C PRO A 146 -11.55 21.14 1.74
N GLU A 147 -10.41 21.69 2.14
CA GLU A 147 -9.07 21.21 1.80
C GLU A 147 -8.60 20.01 2.65
N LEU A 148 -9.37 19.63 3.68
CA LEU A 148 -9.13 18.47 4.53
C LEU A 148 -10.35 17.53 4.56
N PRO A 149 -10.76 16.97 3.41
CA PRO A 149 -11.95 16.11 3.33
C PRO A 149 -11.76 14.71 3.93
N GLY A 150 -10.54 14.32 4.28
CA GLY A 150 -10.18 13.00 4.76
C GLY A 150 -9.75 12.04 3.65
N TRP A 151 -9.07 10.99 4.06
CA TRP A 151 -8.58 9.92 3.19
C TRP A 151 -9.51 8.72 3.24
N TYR A 152 -10.57 8.77 2.44
CA TYR A 152 -11.58 7.72 2.41
C TYR A 152 -11.09 6.41 1.81
N PHE A 153 -10.15 6.45 0.88
CA PHE A 153 -9.78 5.27 0.09
C PHE A 153 -8.30 4.94 0.12
N HIS A 154 -7.47 5.72 0.83
CA HIS A 154 -6.02 5.54 0.87
C HIS A 154 -5.64 4.17 1.42
N SER A 155 -4.92 3.33 0.68
CA SER A 155 -4.38 2.07 1.21
C SER A 155 -2.92 2.22 1.63
N LEU A 156 -2.56 1.67 2.79
CA LEU A 156 -1.15 1.52 3.18
C LEU A 156 -0.50 0.33 2.45
N SER A 157 -1.27 -0.73 2.19
CA SER A 157 -0.85 -1.91 1.44
C SER A 157 -0.92 -1.69 -0.07
N GLY A 158 0.02 -2.25 -0.82
CA GLY A 158 0.06 -2.15 -2.28
C GLY A 158 -0.59 -3.33 -3.00
N GLU A 159 -0.87 -4.44 -2.30
CA GLU A 159 -1.73 -5.51 -2.76
C GLU A 159 -3.13 -5.36 -2.14
N VAL A 160 -4.15 -5.36 -2.99
CA VAL A 160 -5.56 -5.18 -2.60
C VAL A 160 -6.52 -6.07 -3.40
N THR A 161 -5.99 -6.90 -4.31
CA THR A 161 -6.78 -7.75 -5.21
C THR A 161 -6.35 -9.20 -5.06
N TRP A 162 -7.31 -10.12 -4.95
CA TRP A 162 -7.04 -11.55 -4.88
C TRP A 162 -7.97 -12.34 -5.79
N ASP A 163 -7.54 -13.55 -6.16
CA ASP A 163 -8.41 -14.52 -6.80
C ASP A 163 -9.21 -15.27 -5.73
N VAL A 164 -10.53 -15.14 -5.76
CA VAL A 164 -11.47 -15.76 -4.83
C VAL A 164 -12.39 -16.65 -5.64
N ASN A 165 -12.15 -17.96 -5.55
CA ASN A 165 -12.92 -18.99 -6.28
C ASN A 165 -13.00 -18.74 -7.80
N GLY A 166 -11.88 -18.35 -8.42
CA GLY A 166 -11.78 -18.11 -9.87
C GLY A 166 -12.29 -16.75 -10.33
N LYS A 167 -12.59 -15.84 -9.39
CA LYS A 167 -12.99 -14.45 -9.67
C LYS A 167 -12.07 -13.49 -8.96
N GLU A 168 -11.68 -12.42 -9.63
CA GLU A 168 -10.95 -11.34 -8.98
C GLU A 168 -11.87 -10.60 -8.01
N MET A 169 -11.39 -10.39 -6.79
CA MET A 169 -12.04 -9.61 -5.77
C MET A 169 -11.07 -8.54 -5.26
N LEU A 170 -11.55 -7.31 -5.19
CA LEU A 170 -10.84 -6.17 -4.61
C LEU A 170 -11.32 -5.99 -3.17
N VAL A 171 -10.41 -5.94 -2.19
CA VAL A 171 -10.72 -5.67 -0.77
C VAL A 171 -9.63 -4.82 -0.14
N TRP A 172 -9.97 -3.67 0.45
CA TRP A 172 -8.99 -2.81 1.11
C TRP A 172 -9.60 -2.02 2.25
N GLY A 173 -8.78 -1.60 3.20
CA GLY A 173 -9.17 -0.62 4.20
C GLY A 173 -8.51 0.73 3.95
N ASN A 174 -9.00 1.78 4.63
CA ASN A 174 -8.43 3.11 4.53
C ASN A 174 -7.47 3.44 5.68
N TYR A 175 -6.26 3.86 5.32
CA TYR A 175 -5.23 4.38 6.21
C TYR A 175 -5.47 5.88 6.48
N CYS A 176 -6.58 6.21 7.16
CA CYS A 176 -7.07 7.56 7.39
C CYS A 176 -6.59 8.20 8.71
N ASN A 177 -7.05 9.42 9.00
CA ASN A 177 -6.84 10.12 10.28
C ASN A 177 -5.36 10.36 10.64
N VAL A 178 -4.50 10.54 9.63
CA VAL A 178 -3.08 10.90 9.78
C VAL A 178 -2.83 12.31 9.23
N ILE A 179 -3.12 12.50 7.94
CA ILE A 179 -3.13 13.79 7.25
C ILE A 179 -4.33 13.83 6.27
N GLY A 180 -4.66 15.01 5.76
CA GLY A 180 -5.71 15.19 4.75
C GLY A 180 -7.14 15.31 5.28
N GLY A 181 -7.36 15.27 6.59
CA GLY A 181 -8.66 15.40 7.25
C GLY A 181 -9.08 14.13 8.00
N ALA A 182 -10.14 14.24 8.81
CA ALA A 182 -10.74 13.08 9.45
C ALA A 182 -11.66 12.33 8.47
N SER A 183 -11.74 11.00 8.57
CA SER A 183 -12.74 10.21 7.87
C SER A 183 -13.10 8.95 8.67
N PRO A 184 -14.30 8.37 8.48
CA PRO A 184 -14.63 7.05 8.99
C PRO A 184 -13.61 5.99 8.53
N SER A 185 -13.25 5.07 9.43
CA SER A 185 -12.47 3.89 9.08
C SER A 185 -13.41 2.81 8.55
N ASN A 186 -13.12 2.27 7.37
CA ASN A 186 -13.93 1.24 6.71
C ASN A 186 -13.04 0.21 6.00
N ILE A 187 -13.62 -0.95 5.75
CA ILE A 187 -13.14 -1.93 4.75
C ILE A 187 -14.09 -1.85 3.56
N TYR A 188 -13.53 -1.70 2.36
CA TYR A 188 -14.23 -1.62 1.08
C TYR A 188 -14.00 -2.88 0.27
N TYR A 189 -14.93 -3.19 -0.63
CA TYR A 189 -14.76 -4.28 -1.58
C TYR A 189 -15.47 -4.04 -2.93
N SER A 190 -15.05 -4.81 -3.93
CA SER A 190 -15.73 -4.98 -5.22
C SER A 190 -15.53 -6.41 -5.73
N THR A 191 -16.57 -6.97 -6.33
CA THR A 191 -16.61 -8.32 -6.93
C THR A 191 -16.93 -8.27 -8.44
N ASP A 192 -17.05 -7.07 -9.00
CA ASP A 192 -17.50 -6.81 -10.37
C ASP A 192 -16.52 -5.89 -11.10
N GLN A 193 -15.23 -6.06 -10.82
CA GLN A 193 -14.15 -5.31 -11.46
C GLN A 193 -14.26 -3.79 -11.31
N GLY A 194 -14.64 -3.36 -10.11
CA GLY A 194 -14.70 -1.95 -9.71
C GLY A 194 -15.96 -1.22 -10.17
N GLU A 195 -16.85 -1.87 -10.95
CA GLU A 195 -18.11 -1.30 -11.42
C GLU A 195 -18.97 -0.83 -10.25
N THR A 196 -19.02 -1.62 -9.18
CA THR A 196 -19.59 -1.29 -7.89
C THR A 196 -18.56 -1.44 -6.79
N VAL A 197 -18.50 -0.46 -5.89
CA VAL A 197 -17.70 -0.52 -4.67
C VAL A 197 -18.62 -0.38 -3.47
N LYS A 198 -18.41 -1.19 -2.44
CA LYS A 198 -19.28 -1.25 -1.26
C LYS A 198 -18.45 -1.30 0.02
N ILE A 199 -19.03 -0.88 1.13
CA ILE A 199 -18.45 -1.07 2.46
C ILE A 199 -18.70 -2.52 2.90
N ALA A 200 -17.62 -3.26 3.14
CA ALA A 200 -17.64 -4.60 3.74
C ALA A 200 -17.80 -4.55 5.26
N TYR A 201 -17.21 -3.53 5.90
CA TYR A 201 -17.24 -3.33 7.33
C TYR A 201 -17.03 -1.85 7.65
N SER A 202 -17.89 -1.27 8.50
CA SER A 202 -17.74 0.09 9.00
C SER A 202 -17.40 0.08 10.49
N PHE A 203 -16.26 0.67 10.86
CA PHE A 203 -15.84 0.75 12.25
C PHE A 203 -16.67 1.78 13.03
N GLY A 204 -16.63 1.62 14.35
CA GLY A 204 -17.24 2.48 15.33
C GLY A 204 -16.76 3.92 15.31
N GLN A 205 -17.54 4.77 15.96
CA GLN A 205 -17.22 6.18 16.15
C GLN A 205 -16.07 6.38 17.15
N ASN A 206 -14.87 6.71 16.66
CA ASN A 206 -13.74 7.00 17.53
C ASN A 206 -13.74 8.48 17.97
N PRO A 207 -13.95 8.79 19.27
CA PRO A 207 -14.05 10.17 19.74
C PRO A 207 -12.75 10.96 19.65
N ASN A 208 -11.62 10.31 19.35
CA ASN A 208 -10.31 10.94 19.20
C ASN A 208 -10.03 11.45 17.78
N PHE A 209 -10.85 11.07 16.78
CA PHE A 209 -10.67 11.41 15.37
C PHE A 209 -11.94 12.01 14.74
N ARG A 210 -12.52 12.98 15.43
CA ARG A 210 -13.62 13.79 14.93
C ARG A 210 -13.11 14.76 13.87
N ASP A 211 -14.00 15.13 12.94
CA ASP A 211 -13.72 16.24 12.04
C ASP A 211 -13.85 17.57 12.79
N GLY A 212 -12.70 18.09 13.21
CA GLY A 212 -12.52 19.44 13.76
C GLY A 212 -11.77 20.38 12.81
N GLY A 213 -11.68 20.06 11.51
CA GLY A 213 -10.94 20.84 10.54
C GLY A 213 -9.41 20.76 10.70
N THR A 214 -8.88 19.67 11.25
CA THR A 214 -7.44 19.42 11.43
C THR A 214 -6.98 18.29 10.51
N ALA A 215 -5.67 18.24 10.23
CA ALA A 215 -5.12 17.30 9.25
C ALA A 215 -5.37 15.82 9.60
N GLY A 216 -5.40 15.44 10.89
CA GLY A 216 -5.63 14.05 11.32
C GLY A 216 -6.90 13.86 12.14
N GLY A 217 -7.80 14.84 12.17
CA GLY A 217 -8.92 14.88 13.12
C GLY A 217 -8.50 15.28 14.54
N GLY A 218 -9.45 15.26 15.47
CA GLY A 218 -9.21 15.59 16.86
C GLY A 218 -10.34 15.20 17.81
N LYS A 219 -10.25 15.66 19.06
CA LYS A 219 -11.22 15.35 20.12
C LYS A 219 -12.51 16.19 20.07
N THR A 220 -12.60 17.13 19.15
CA THR A 220 -13.74 18.06 18.99
C THR A 220 -14.25 18.04 17.55
N GLY A 221 -15.51 18.44 17.35
CA GLY A 221 -16.14 18.49 16.04
C GLY A 221 -17.04 17.28 15.76
N THR A 222 -17.24 16.99 14.47
CA THR A 222 -18.22 15.99 14.01
C THR A 222 -17.69 14.59 14.25
N LEU A 223 -18.49 13.76 14.92
CA LEU A 223 -18.16 12.36 15.13
C LEU A 223 -18.44 11.55 13.85
N LEU A 224 -17.49 10.70 13.47
CA LEU A 224 -17.47 9.98 12.19
C LEU A 224 -17.35 8.47 12.45
N GLY A 225 -18.00 7.65 11.62
CA GLY A 225 -18.07 6.19 11.78
C GLY A 225 -19.48 5.71 12.11
N ASN A 226 -19.61 4.39 12.22
CA ASN A 226 -20.88 3.73 12.52
C ASN A 226 -21.21 3.86 14.02
N PRO A 227 -22.28 4.57 14.42
CA PRO A 227 -22.65 4.71 15.83
C PRO A 227 -23.06 3.39 16.49
N ASP A 228 -23.48 2.39 15.71
CA ASP A 228 -23.97 1.10 16.21
C ASP A 228 -22.87 0.04 16.33
N ASN A 229 -21.64 0.35 15.89
CA ASN A 229 -20.49 -0.52 16.05
C ASN A 229 -19.60 -0.05 17.20
N PRO A 230 -19.39 -0.85 18.26
CA PRO A 230 -18.51 -0.46 19.37
C PRO A 230 -17.02 -0.60 19.05
N VAL A 231 -16.64 -1.28 17.97
CA VAL A 231 -15.24 -1.53 17.62
C VAL A 231 -14.64 -0.30 16.95
N ILE A 232 -13.80 0.43 17.68
CA ILE A 232 -13.13 1.63 17.18
C ILE A 232 -11.74 1.32 16.62
N CYS A 233 -11.30 2.06 15.62
CA CYS A 233 -9.88 2.14 15.27
C CYS A 233 -9.56 3.53 14.71
N ARG A 234 -8.28 3.89 14.66
CA ARG A 234 -7.84 5.08 13.93
C ARG A 234 -7.93 4.87 12.43
N HIS A 235 -7.50 3.70 11.97
CA HIS A 235 -7.45 3.33 10.55
C HIS A 235 -7.11 1.84 10.34
N VAL A 236 -7.17 1.39 9.08
CA VAL A 236 -6.82 0.02 8.66
C VAL A 236 -5.39 -0.02 8.10
N HIS A 237 -4.55 -0.93 8.60
CA HIS A 237 -3.16 -1.12 8.17
C HIS A 237 -3.06 -1.98 6.91
N CYS A 238 -3.78 -3.11 6.88
CA CYS A 238 -3.77 -4.02 5.74
C CYS A 238 -5.01 -4.91 5.71
N THR A 239 -5.25 -5.47 4.54
CA THR A 239 -6.18 -6.58 4.29
C THR A 239 -5.41 -7.70 3.59
N ALA A 240 -5.84 -8.94 3.79
CA ALA A 240 -5.22 -10.11 3.17
C ALA A 240 -6.25 -11.21 2.97
N TYR A 241 -6.05 -12.06 1.97
CA TYR A 241 -6.91 -13.22 1.71
C TYR A 241 -6.17 -14.52 2.08
N ASN A 242 -6.83 -15.38 2.84
CA ASN A 242 -6.40 -16.75 3.11
C ASN A 242 -7.21 -17.71 2.21
N PRO A 243 -6.59 -18.30 1.16
CA PRO A 243 -7.30 -19.20 0.26
C PRO A 243 -7.73 -20.51 0.94
N ASP A 244 -6.95 -21.02 1.91
CA ASP A 244 -7.24 -22.30 2.57
C ASP A 244 -8.50 -22.24 3.45
N GLU A 245 -8.80 -21.06 3.98
CA GLU A 245 -10.00 -20.81 4.79
C GLU A 245 -11.12 -20.13 4.01
N ASN A 246 -10.86 -19.74 2.76
CA ASN A 246 -11.72 -18.84 1.97
C ASN A 246 -12.20 -17.64 2.81
N ALA A 247 -11.25 -16.98 3.48
CA ALA A 247 -11.52 -15.90 4.42
C ALA A 247 -10.54 -14.74 4.25
N PHE A 248 -11.02 -13.53 4.50
CA PHE A 248 -10.22 -12.33 4.55
C PHE A 248 -9.81 -12.00 5.97
N TYR A 249 -8.67 -11.35 6.10
CA TYR A 249 -8.15 -10.82 7.35
C TYR A 249 -7.88 -9.32 7.18
N ALA A 250 -8.06 -8.57 8.27
CA ALA A 250 -7.70 -7.16 8.32
C ALA A 250 -7.00 -6.86 9.64
N CYS A 251 -6.02 -5.96 9.60
CA CYS A 251 -5.39 -5.41 10.80
C CYS A 251 -5.61 -3.90 10.90
N THR A 252 -5.83 -3.40 12.11
CA THR A 252 -6.05 -1.97 12.39
C THR A 252 -5.04 -1.42 13.41
N GLY A 253 -5.02 -0.10 13.54
CA GLY A 253 -4.22 0.65 14.52
C GLY A 253 -4.94 1.91 15.01
N ASP A 254 -4.37 2.70 15.93
CA ASP A 254 -2.93 2.77 16.23
C ASP A 254 -2.61 3.03 17.72
N GLY A 255 -3.62 3.10 18.59
CA GLY A 255 -3.44 3.48 19.98
C GLY A 255 -4.28 2.69 20.99
N ASP A 256 -3.86 2.83 22.24
CA ASP A 256 -4.64 2.44 23.41
C ASP A 256 -5.43 3.65 23.89
N ARG A 257 -6.75 3.51 24.01
CA ARG A 257 -7.65 4.60 24.39
C ARG A 257 -8.46 4.24 25.64
N PRO A 258 -8.97 5.25 26.37
CA PRO A 258 -9.96 5.00 27.43
C PRO A 258 -11.18 4.22 26.94
N GLU A 259 -11.56 4.40 25.67
CA GLU A 259 -12.70 3.72 25.05
C GLU A 259 -12.41 2.27 24.61
N GLY A 260 -11.13 1.87 24.54
CA GLY A 260 -10.71 0.54 24.10
C GLY A 260 -9.42 0.54 23.29
N PHE A 261 -9.08 -0.64 22.79
CA PHE A 261 -7.97 -0.81 21.84
C PHE A 261 -8.39 -0.35 20.44
N GLU A 262 -7.42 0.15 19.67
CA GLU A 262 -7.59 0.41 18.23
C GLU A 262 -6.90 -0.66 17.36
N CYS A 263 -6.08 -1.52 17.98
CA CYS A 263 -5.30 -2.56 17.29
C CYS A 263 -6.07 -3.88 17.30
N HIS A 264 -6.69 -4.19 16.17
CA HIS A 264 -7.51 -5.39 15.99
C HIS A 264 -6.97 -6.26 14.86
N TRP A 265 -7.23 -7.55 14.97
CA TRP A 265 -7.31 -8.44 13.83
C TRP A 265 -8.75 -8.85 13.63
N LEU A 266 -9.23 -8.73 12.40
CA LEU A 266 -10.55 -9.18 11.99
C LEU A 266 -10.41 -10.34 11.03
N ARG A 267 -11.37 -11.26 11.07
CA ARG A 267 -11.57 -12.32 10.08
C ARG A 267 -12.95 -12.15 9.44
N GLY A 268 -13.02 -12.12 8.12
CA GLY A 268 -14.23 -11.92 7.33
C GLY A 268 -14.47 -13.05 6.35
N THR A 269 -15.66 -13.63 6.34
CA THR A 269 -16.10 -14.54 5.26
C THR A 269 -17.17 -13.88 4.41
N TYR A 270 -17.07 -14.03 3.10
CA TYR A 270 -18.01 -13.45 2.13
C TYR A 270 -18.98 -14.51 1.60
N ASP A 271 -20.28 -14.26 1.74
CA ASP A 271 -21.35 -15.06 1.14
C ASP A 271 -21.71 -14.44 -0.22
N ALA A 272 -21.15 -14.99 -1.30
CA ALA A 272 -21.38 -14.48 -2.66
C ALA A 272 -22.84 -14.63 -3.13
N GLY A 273 -23.63 -15.55 -2.54
CA GLY A 273 -25.03 -15.73 -2.90
C GLY A 273 -25.94 -14.64 -2.32
N LYS A 274 -25.53 -14.06 -1.20
CA LYS A 274 -26.25 -12.96 -0.53
C LYS A 274 -25.58 -11.60 -0.69
N ASP A 275 -24.33 -11.59 -1.16
CA ASP A 275 -23.50 -10.39 -1.24
C ASP A 275 -23.30 -9.73 0.14
N THR A 276 -23.00 -10.56 1.15
CA THR A 276 -22.87 -10.13 2.55
C THR A 276 -21.59 -10.66 3.18
N TRP A 277 -21.09 -9.92 4.18
CA TRP A 277 -19.93 -10.30 4.96
C TRP A 277 -20.30 -10.69 6.39
N ASP A 278 -19.57 -11.68 6.95
CA ASP A 278 -19.52 -11.97 8.38
C ASP A 278 -18.11 -11.65 8.90
N TRP A 279 -17.93 -10.45 9.45
CA TRP A 279 -16.67 -10.00 10.04
C TRP A 279 -16.68 -10.18 11.56
N LYS A 280 -15.60 -10.76 12.07
CA LYS A 280 -15.38 -10.97 13.51
C LYS A 280 -14.04 -10.42 13.92
N VAL A 281 -14.03 -9.62 14.98
CA VAL A 281 -12.79 -9.30 15.69
C VAL A 281 -12.31 -10.58 16.38
N ILE A 282 -11.12 -11.05 15.99
CA ILE A 282 -10.51 -12.26 16.53
C ILE A 282 -9.40 -11.94 17.53
N ILE A 283 -8.81 -10.75 17.43
CA ILE A 283 -7.82 -10.22 18.38
C ILE A 283 -8.08 -8.73 18.58
N SER A 284 -7.95 -8.28 19.84
CA SER A 284 -7.80 -6.89 20.23
C SER A 284 -6.67 -6.82 21.23
N ASP A 285 -5.66 -6.01 20.97
CA ASP A 285 -4.47 -5.94 21.83
C ASP A 285 -3.90 -4.52 21.89
N HIS A 286 -2.94 -4.33 22.78
CA HIS A 286 -2.21 -3.09 22.99
C HIS A 286 -1.41 -2.67 21.76
N LEU A 287 -1.19 -1.35 21.60
CA LEU A 287 -0.46 -0.76 20.47
C LEU A 287 0.98 -1.24 20.27
N ASN A 288 1.57 -1.91 21.28
CA ASN A 288 2.93 -2.43 21.24
C ASN A 288 3.03 -3.96 21.19
N SER A 289 1.91 -4.62 20.96
CA SER A 289 1.88 -6.04 20.64
C SER A 289 2.37 -6.31 19.23
N ARG A 290 2.73 -7.57 18.94
CA ARG A 290 2.95 -8.05 17.57
C ARG A 290 1.72 -7.96 16.68
N TYR A 291 0.53 -7.75 17.25
CA TYR A 291 -0.72 -7.69 16.51
C TYR A 291 -0.98 -6.31 15.91
N LYS A 292 -0.36 -5.24 16.42
CA LYS A 292 -0.29 -4.01 15.64
C LYS A 292 0.72 -4.22 14.52
N CYS A 293 0.22 -4.45 13.30
CA CYS A 293 1.05 -4.97 12.21
C CYS A 293 0.59 -4.48 10.85
N GLY A 294 1.42 -4.75 9.84
CA GLY A 294 1.05 -4.68 8.44
C GLY A 294 1.60 -5.86 7.65
N GLY A 295 1.33 -5.88 6.34
CA GLY A 295 1.87 -6.89 5.43
C GLY A 295 1.44 -8.32 5.76
N ILE A 296 0.21 -8.52 6.27
CA ILE A 296 -0.33 -9.86 6.46
C ILE A 296 -0.30 -10.58 5.12
N THR A 297 0.36 -11.74 5.05
CA THR A 297 0.45 -12.54 3.83
C THR A 297 0.29 -14.02 4.17
N PHE A 298 -0.48 -14.74 3.36
CA PHE A 298 -0.69 -16.18 3.49
C PHE A 298 0.11 -16.91 2.40
N VAL A 299 1.05 -17.76 2.79
CA VAL A 299 1.92 -18.52 1.88
C VAL A 299 2.14 -19.92 2.45
N ASP A 300 1.94 -20.95 1.62
CA ASP A 300 2.15 -22.35 1.96
C ASP A 300 1.44 -22.78 3.28
N GLY A 301 0.18 -22.37 3.44
CA GLY A 301 -0.63 -22.68 4.62
C GLY A 301 -0.22 -21.97 5.91
N LYS A 302 0.72 -21.02 5.84
CA LYS A 302 1.17 -20.20 6.97
C LYS A 302 0.74 -18.74 6.79
N VAL A 303 0.58 -18.06 7.92
CA VAL A 303 0.39 -16.60 7.95
C VAL A 303 1.67 -15.92 8.41
N TYR A 304 2.03 -14.84 7.72
CA TYR A 304 3.18 -13.99 8.00
C TYR A 304 2.72 -12.55 8.22
N TRP A 305 3.38 -11.81 9.11
CA TRP A 305 3.14 -10.38 9.31
C TRP A 305 4.36 -9.70 9.91
N ILE A 306 4.40 -8.37 9.82
CA ILE A 306 5.46 -7.55 10.42
C ILE A 306 4.88 -6.53 11.41
N SER A 307 5.46 -6.47 12.61
CA SER A 307 4.95 -5.64 13.71
C SER A 307 5.35 -4.17 13.59
N ASP A 308 4.35 -3.30 13.69
CA ASP A 308 4.43 -1.84 13.74
C ASP A 308 4.51 -1.30 15.19
N SER A 309 4.94 -2.10 16.16
CA SER A 309 5.03 -1.67 17.57
C SER A 309 5.96 -0.46 17.74
N ASN A 310 5.37 0.74 17.93
CA ASN A 310 6.06 2.05 17.88
C ASN A 310 5.72 2.99 19.06
N GLY A 311 5.00 2.51 20.08
CA GLY A 311 4.61 3.28 21.27
C GLY A 311 5.68 3.31 22.37
N PRO A 312 5.31 3.37 23.66
CA PRO A 312 6.25 3.24 24.78
C PRO A 312 6.69 1.77 25.02
N PRO A 313 7.94 1.50 25.45
CA PRO A 313 8.38 0.14 25.76
C PRO A 313 7.50 -0.51 26.86
N PRO A 314 7.40 -1.86 26.90
CA PRO A 314 8.14 -2.83 26.08
C PRO A 314 7.56 -3.02 24.67
N TYR A 315 8.42 -3.44 23.73
CA TYR A 315 8.06 -3.68 22.33
C TYR A 315 8.00 -5.17 22.00
N ASP A 316 7.00 -5.59 21.24
CA ASP A 316 6.89 -6.94 20.67
C ASP A 316 7.05 -6.90 19.13
N ARG A 317 8.28 -6.57 18.70
CA ARG A 317 8.64 -6.35 17.30
C ARG A 317 9.13 -7.62 16.61
N GLY A 318 8.91 -7.68 15.30
CA GLY A 318 9.49 -8.69 14.44
C GLY A 318 8.68 -8.97 13.18
N VAL A 319 9.28 -9.80 12.33
CA VAL A 319 8.56 -10.60 11.35
C VAL A 319 8.17 -11.90 12.03
N PHE A 320 6.89 -12.22 12.02
CA PHE A 320 6.33 -13.39 12.69
C PHE A 320 5.68 -14.33 11.70
N ARG A 321 5.58 -15.60 12.09
CA ARG A 321 4.89 -16.66 11.37
C ARG A 321 4.17 -17.59 12.34
N CYS A 322 2.99 -18.06 11.95
CA CYS A 322 2.33 -19.21 12.58
C CYS A 322 1.38 -19.92 11.61
N ASP A 323 0.75 -21.00 12.08
CA ASP A 323 -0.46 -21.54 11.46
C ASP A 323 -1.63 -20.56 11.65
N PRO A 324 -2.52 -20.36 10.66
CA PRO A 324 -3.69 -19.47 10.79
C PRO A 324 -4.56 -19.76 12.03
N ALA A 325 -4.73 -21.04 12.38
CA ALA A 325 -5.48 -21.46 13.57
C ALA A 325 -4.81 -21.08 14.90
N ASP A 326 -3.54 -20.65 14.87
CA ASP A 326 -2.74 -20.26 16.02
C ASP A 326 -2.50 -18.75 16.09
N ILE A 327 -3.17 -17.95 15.26
CA ILE A 327 -3.09 -16.48 15.30
C ILE A 327 -3.30 -15.96 16.73
N GLY A 328 -4.27 -16.48 17.48
CA GLY A 328 -4.53 -16.06 18.86
C GLY A 328 -3.65 -16.68 19.95
N LYS A 329 -2.58 -17.40 19.59
CA LYS A 329 -1.70 -18.13 20.54
C LYS A 329 -0.25 -17.66 20.41
N PRO A 330 0.15 -16.58 21.11
CA PRO A 330 1.49 -15.99 20.97
C PRO A 330 2.66 -16.93 21.20
N ASP A 331 2.48 -17.99 22.02
CA ASP A 331 3.47 -19.04 22.28
C ASP A 331 3.73 -19.95 21.08
N LYS A 332 2.81 -19.98 20.10
CA LYS A 332 2.92 -20.72 18.84
C LYS A 332 3.54 -19.89 17.71
N HIS A 333 3.75 -18.60 17.93
CA HIS A 333 4.33 -17.75 16.90
C HIS A 333 5.84 -17.91 16.89
N GLU A 334 6.38 -18.08 15.69
CA GLU A 334 7.81 -18.02 15.46
C GLU A 334 8.18 -16.60 15.04
N ARG A 335 9.11 -15.98 15.78
CA ARG A 335 9.71 -14.70 15.37
C ARG A 335 10.89 -14.99 14.46
N LEU A 336 10.68 -14.87 13.15
CA LEU A 336 11.68 -15.14 12.11
C LEU A 336 12.80 -14.10 12.11
N PHE A 337 12.46 -12.85 12.37
CA PHE A 337 13.41 -11.74 12.37
C PHE A 337 12.96 -10.63 13.32
N ASN A 338 13.90 -9.89 13.90
CA ASN A 338 13.60 -8.69 14.68
C ASN A 338 14.47 -7.51 14.19
N PRO A 339 13.87 -6.50 13.54
CA PRO A 339 14.62 -5.33 13.06
C PRO A 339 15.04 -4.37 14.19
N GLY A 340 14.55 -4.56 15.42
CA GLY A 340 14.81 -3.70 16.58
C GLY A 340 14.01 -2.39 16.61
N VAL A 341 13.42 -2.00 15.49
CA VAL A 341 12.57 -0.80 15.30
C VAL A 341 11.18 -1.20 14.77
N GLU A 342 10.20 -0.30 14.79
CA GLU A 342 8.92 -0.62 14.13
C GLU A 342 9.09 -0.88 12.63
N SER A 343 8.26 -1.76 12.11
CA SER A 343 8.22 -2.06 10.68
C SER A 343 6.78 -2.41 10.31
N GLY A 344 6.12 -1.56 9.53
CA GLY A 344 4.67 -1.65 9.28
C GLY A 344 4.29 -2.06 7.85
N CYS A 345 5.24 -2.37 6.98
CA CYS A 345 4.99 -2.74 5.58
C CYS A 345 5.87 -3.92 5.16
N MET A 346 5.24 -4.93 4.57
CA MET A 346 5.89 -6.13 4.05
C MET A 346 5.09 -6.69 2.88
N ILE A 347 5.78 -7.33 1.95
CA ILE A 347 5.20 -8.18 0.89
C ILE A 347 5.97 -9.50 0.85
N ILE A 348 5.27 -10.59 0.53
CA ILE A 348 5.87 -11.89 0.21
C ILE A 348 5.37 -12.33 -1.16
N GLU A 349 6.31 -12.55 -2.09
CA GLU A 349 6.00 -13.04 -3.43
C GLU A 349 7.20 -13.84 -3.94
N ASP A 350 6.95 -14.94 -4.65
CA ASP A 350 8.01 -15.74 -5.30
C ASP A 350 9.13 -16.23 -4.35
N GLY A 351 8.79 -16.51 -3.09
CA GLY A 351 9.75 -16.97 -2.08
C GLY A 351 10.60 -15.85 -1.46
N VAL A 352 10.33 -14.59 -1.82
CA VAL A 352 11.05 -13.41 -1.32
C VAL A 352 10.18 -12.67 -0.32
N ILE A 353 10.75 -12.37 0.84
CA ILE A 353 10.18 -11.47 1.83
C ILE A 353 10.89 -10.12 1.69
N LEU A 354 10.14 -9.07 1.40
CA LEU A 354 10.62 -7.70 1.37
C LEU A 354 9.82 -6.85 2.36
N ALA A 355 10.51 -6.17 3.26
CA ALA A 355 9.88 -5.34 4.27
C ALA A 355 10.62 -4.02 4.48
N SER A 356 9.91 -3.06 5.05
CA SER A 356 10.38 -1.70 5.29
C SER A 356 11.12 -1.56 6.62
N HIS A 357 12.17 -0.74 6.63
CA HIS A 357 12.52 0.06 7.80
C HIS A 357 11.76 1.39 7.74
N CYS A 358 10.97 1.69 8.76
CA CYS A 358 10.10 2.87 8.77
C CYS A 358 10.70 4.01 9.59
N ALA A 359 10.70 5.22 9.03
CA ALA A 359 10.88 6.44 9.81
C ALA A 359 9.59 6.73 10.61
N PRO A 360 9.68 7.34 11.81
CA PRO A 360 10.87 7.99 12.35
C PRO A 360 11.82 7.09 13.17
N ALA A 361 11.44 5.87 13.59
CA ALA A 361 12.34 5.11 14.46
C ALA A 361 13.52 4.46 13.76
N SER A 362 13.41 4.15 12.46
CA SER A 362 14.55 3.54 11.77
C SER A 362 15.75 4.50 11.78
N PRO A 363 16.96 4.01 12.14
CA PRO A 363 18.18 4.78 12.01
C PRO A 363 18.67 4.90 10.56
N MET A 364 18.08 4.13 9.64
CA MET A 364 18.46 4.10 8.23
C MET A 364 17.88 5.30 7.48
N LYS A 365 18.55 5.69 6.39
CA LYS A 365 18.04 6.73 5.50
C LYS A 365 16.90 6.18 4.66
N THR A 366 17.11 5.07 3.96
CA THR A 366 16.04 4.35 3.25
C THR A 366 16.30 2.87 3.41
N GLY A 367 15.75 2.29 4.47
CA GLY A 367 16.11 0.94 4.89
C GLY A 367 15.16 -0.14 4.39
N PHE A 368 15.72 -1.29 4.01
CA PHE A 368 14.98 -2.49 3.63
C PHE A 368 15.44 -3.69 4.44
N ILE A 369 14.49 -4.56 4.76
CA ILE A 369 14.70 -5.90 5.31
C ILE A 369 14.38 -6.87 4.18
N VAL A 370 15.26 -7.84 3.92
CA VAL A 370 15.07 -8.80 2.84
C VAL A 370 15.44 -10.21 3.27
N SER A 371 14.64 -11.18 2.83
CA SER A 371 14.98 -12.60 2.80
C SER A 371 14.61 -13.16 1.42
N THR A 372 15.50 -13.95 0.83
CA THR A 372 15.30 -14.59 -0.50
C THR A 372 15.05 -16.09 -0.39
N ASP A 373 14.89 -16.60 0.84
CA ASP A 373 14.77 -18.02 1.15
C ASP A 373 13.68 -18.28 2.21
N MET A 374 12.62 -17.45 2.19
CA MET A 374 11.46 -17.53 3.08
C MET A 374 11.82 -17.48 4.58
N GLY A 375 12.78 -16.63 4.93
CA GLY A 375 13.14 -16.30 6.30
C GLY A 375 14.21 -17.18 6.92
N LYS A 376 14.92 -18.01 6.14
CA LYS A 376 16.06 -18.80 6.65
C LYS A 376 17.29 -17.92 6.85
N THR A 377 17.52 -16.99 5.92
CA THR A 377 18.56 -15.96 6.00
C THR A 377 17.97 -14.58 5.77
N TRP A 378 18.62 -13.58 6.37
CA TRP A 378 18.15 -12.19 6.38
C TRP A 378 19.28 -11.23 6.11
N ALA A 379 18.97 -10.16 5.40
CA ALA A 379 19.84 -9.00 5.23
C ALA A 379 19.06 -7.70 5.45
N GLN A 380 19.79 -6.65 5.81
CA GLN A 380 19.27 -5.29 5.90
C GLN A 380 20.14 -4.36 5.08
N TYR A 381 19.53 -3.45 4.33
CA TYR A 381 20.22 -2.51 3.46
C TYR A 381 19.73 -1.10 3.69
N ASP A 382 20.64 -0.14 3.78
CA ASP A 382 20.35 1.30 3.83
C ASP A 382 20.74 1.94 2.50
N LEU A 383 19.74 2.25 1.65
CA LEU A 383 19.92 2.87 0.34
C LEU A 383 20.03 4.39 0.49
N LYS A 384 21.18 4.84 1.01
CA LYS A 384 21.44 6.23 1.44
C LYS A 384 21.25 7.28 0.34
N GLU A 385 21.39 6.89 -0.92
CA GLU A 385 21.23 7.74 -2.09
C GLU A 385 19.81 8.31 -2.25
N PHE A 386 18.78 7.65 -1.70
CA PHE A 386 17.40 8.13 -1.68
C PHE A 386 17.11 9.11 -0.53
N GLY A 387 18.09 9.36 0.34
CA GLY A 387 17.90 10.23 1.51
C GLY A 387 16.98 9.61 2.56
N ALA A 388 16.41 10.45 3.43
CA ALA A 388 15.54 9.99 4.52
C ALA A 388 14.12 9.69 4.00
N ARG A 389 13.82 8.41 3.75
CA ARG A 389 12.54 7.90 3.26
C ARG A 389 12.13 6.62 3.98
N SER A 390 10.82 6.44 4.17
CA SER A 390 10.26 5.12 4.51
C SER A 390 9.77 4.42 3.25
N PRO A 391 10.19 3.17 3.02
CA PRO A 391 9.50 2.30 2.08
C PRO A 391 8.11 1.96 2.62
N CYS A 392 7.10 2.21 1.81
CA CYS A 392 5.70 1.94 2.10
C CYS A 392 5.05 1.31 0.87
N ARG A 393 3.83 0.79 1.02
CA ARG A 393 2.96 0.33 -0.08
C ARG A 393 3.70 -0.45 -1.16
N PHE A 394 4.26 -1.59 -0.75
CA PHE A 394 4.86 -2.56 -1.65
C PHE A 394 3.77 -3.14 -2.56
N SER A 395 3.95 -2.99 -3.87
CA SER A 395 3.09 -3.59 -4.89
C SER A 395 3.78 -4.82 -5.48
N ARG A 396 2.97 -5.81 -5.83
CA ARG A 396 3.37 -7.03 -6.55
C ARG A 396 4.32 -6.78 -7.72
N MET A 397 5.10 -7.79 -8.07
CA MET A 397 6.00 -7.67 -9.22
C MET A 397 5.23 -7.41 -10.52
N ASN A 398 5.82 -6.59 -11.39
CA ASN A 398 5.37 -6.47 -12.78
C ASN A 398 5.88 -7.67 -13.60
N SER A 399 5.50 -7.75 -14.88
CA SER A 399 5.89 -8.85 -15.78
C SER A 399 7.40 -8.99 -16.01
N GLU A 400 8.21 -8.06 -15.50
CA GLU A 400 9.68 -8.07 -15.56
C GLU A 400 10.36 -8.41 -14.22
N GLY A 401 9.56 -8.72 -13.20
CA GLY A 401 10.04 -9.10 -11.86
C GLY A 401 10.37 -7.91 -10.96
N TRP A 402 9.94 -6.69 -11.28
CA TRP A 402 10.16 -5.53 -10.41
C TRP A 402 8.98 -5.30 -9.48
N PHE A 403 9.19 -5.38 -8.17
CA PHE A 403 8.31 -4.75 -7.18
C PHE A 403 8.34 -3.24 -7.35
N ARG A 404 7.20 -2.60 -7.15
CA ARG A 404 7.08 -1.14 -7.03
C ARG A 404 6.91 -0.79 -5.56
N VAL A 405 7.63 0.23 -5.10
CA VAL A 405 7.65 0.64 -3.69
C VAL A 405 7.48 2.16 -3.58
N ASP A 406 6.50 2.60 -2.80
CA ASP A 406 6.38 4.00 -2.41
C ASP A 406 7.51 4.39 -1.46
N LEU A 407 8.15 5.53 -1.71
CA LEU A 407 9.06 6.15 -0.77
C LEU A 407 8.40 7.41 -0.21
N ARG A 408 8.15 7.40 1.10
CA ARG A 408 7.49 8.49 1.81
C ARG A 408 8.47 9.30 2.64
N THR A 409 8.26 10.62 2.74
CA THR A 409 8.95 11.42 3.75
C THR A 409 8.31 11.15 5.10
N SER A 410 9.13 10.84 6.10
CA SER A 410 8.65 10.21 7.34
C SER A 410 7.84 8.97 6.98
N TRP A 411 6.63 8.79 7.51
CA TRP A 411 5.82 7.59 7.28
C TRP A 411 4.67 7.78 6.26
N VAL A 412 4.23 9.00 5.97
CA VAL A 412 2.92 9.23 5.36
C VAL A 412 2.93 10.06 4.07
N THR A 413 3.84 11.02 3.93
CA THR A 413 3.81 11.97 2.81
C THR A 413 4.50 11.36 1.58
N PRO A 414 3.80 11.16 0.43
CA PRO A 414 4.45 10.71 -0.80
C PRO A 414 5.63 11.61 -1.16
N ALA A 415 6.76 11.01 -1.55
CA ALA A 415 7.94 11.77 -1.95
C ALA A 415 8.46 11.30 -3.32
N GLU A 416 8.71 10.01 -3.43
CA GLU A 416 9.21 9.38 -4.65
C GLU A 416 8.78 7.91 -4.65
N MET A 417 9.18 7.15 -5.65
CA MET A 417 9.00 5.71 -5.68
C MET A 417 10.28 5.06 -6.19
N MET A 418 10.43 3.76 -5.95
CA MET A 418 11.50 2.96 -6.53
C MET A 418 11.03 1.58 -6.99
N PHE A 419 11.84 0.94 -7.83
CA PHE A 419 11.65 -0.44 -8.27
C PHE A 419 12.73 -1.33 -7.65
N ILE A 420 12.33 -2.51 -7.16
CA ILE A 420 13.23 -3.53 -6.60
C ILE A 420 12.99 -4.86 -7.34
N LYS A 421 14.07 -5.49 -7.81
CA LYS A 421 14.03 -6.83 -8.42
C LYS A 421 14.93 -7.77 -7.63
N PRO A 422 14.41 -8.81 -6.98
CA PRO A 422 15.23 -9.77 -6.24
C PRO A 422 16.20 -10.52 -7.15
N LYS A 423 17.40 -10.83 -6.60
CA LYS A 423 18.36 -11.76 -7.18
C LYS A 423 18.00 -13.15 -6.66
N LYS A 424 17.65 -14.07 -7.57
CA LYS A 424 17.40 -15.48 -7.23
C LYS A 424 18.69 -16.28 -7.28
#